data_AF-A0A820D0V1-F1
#
_entry.id   AF-A0A820D0V1-F1
#
_cell.length_a   1.000
_cell.length_b   1.000
_cell.length_c   1.000
_cell.angle_alpha   90.00
_cell.angle_beta   90.00
_cell.angle_gamma   90.00
#
_symmetry.space_group_name_H-M   'P 1'
#
loop_
_entity.id
_entity.type
_entity.pdbx_description
1 polymer ?
#
loop_
_entity_poly.entity_id
_entity_poly.type
_entity_poly.pdbx_seq_one_letter_code
_entity_poly.pdbx_strand_id
1 'polypeptide(L)'
;MEKNEQLRAEYPPFQSPSNLTVRHLHHYSSIETVEELIMKARTTNIYAIDTESQIINKVAKGALVQIQFIHSIHESTLILIEMFYLPDQNSLLFKKIKELCSSIFGDENTKITWGPFDNEFKNFHSYGLFEKGKIKNTINLQDHFSGWYNKFPSITHPVRESREQQANWSLQDAMATVFQQFLDKNETVNKWCCGLDFKLNTWKKKLFSKNHYNANEEQEKRISMINYAVADCTAVTKLYFMIYPLNATIQTNYETPKTASTNITLNIDDLTDISEDDEPKILMPRFDKEPQKLLPKFDEQNYVTIEATEEEMNEFNAQKQQLLLPKQQPRLQKRQLLQQKQRQLQLKPQLPQNIPLQL
;
A
#
# COMPACT_ATOMS: atom_id res chain seq x y z
N MET A 1 2.96 -17.25 -1.17
CA MET A 1 1.95 -17.51 -2.21
C MET A 1 0.97 -18.60 -1.77
N GLU A 2 1.41 -19.83 -1.48
CA GLU A 2 0.50 -20.91 -1.04
C GLU A 2 -0.36 -20.55 0.19
N LYS A 3 0.24 -19.94 1.22
CA LYS A 3 -0.49 -19.44 2.40
C LYS A 3 -1.53 -18.36 2.08
N ASN A 4 -1.24 -17.46 1.13
CA ASN A 4 -2.16 -16.39 0.73
C ASN A 4 -3.41 -16.98 0.08
N GLU A 5 -3.24 -17.98 -0.79
CA GLU A 5 -4.37 -18.67 -1.45
C GLU A 5 -5.19 -19.50 -0.46
N GLN A 6 -4.53 -20.14 0.52
CA GLN A 6 -5.24 -20.87 1.59
C GLN A 6 -6.13 -19.93 2.40
N LEU A 7 -5.58 -18.84 2.92
CA LEU A 7 -6.35 -17.87 3.71
C LEU A 7 -7.44 -17.18 2.88
N ARG A 8 -7.21 -16.92 1.58
CA ARG A 8 -8.22 -16.38 0.66
C ARG A 8 -9.41 -17.34 0.49
N ALA A 9 -9.15 -18.64 0.44
CA ALA A 9 -10.20 -19.64 0.31
C ALA A 9 -11.00 -19.84 1.61
N GLU A 10 -10.38 -19.56 2.76
CA GLU A 10 -10.95 -19.80 4.09
C GLU A 10 -11.74 -18.60 4.64
N TYR A 11 -11.27 -17.37 4.39
CA TYR A 11 -11.81 -16.17 5.01
C TYR A 11 -12.32 -15.14 4.00
N PRO A 12 -13.41 -14.41 4.31
CA PRO A 12 -13.85 -13.29 3.50
C PRO A 12 -12.77 -12.20 3.41
N PRO A 13 -12.71 -11.43 2.30
CA PRO A 13 -11.74 -10.35 2.17
C PRO A 13 -11.96 -9.27 3.24
N PHE A 14 -10.86 -8.72 3.74
CA PHE A 14 -10.88 -7.54 4.58
C PHE A 14 -11.48 -6.35 3.82
N GLN A 15 -12.40 -5.64 4.47
CA GLN A 15 -13.03 -4.44 3.94
C GLN A 15 -12.58 -3.24 4.75
N SER A 16 -12.02 -2.24 4.06
CA SER A 16 -11.70 -0.95 4.65
C SER A 16 -12.98 -0.17 4.97
N PRO A 17 -12.95 0.79 5.91
CA PRO A 17 -14.12 1.62 6.21
C PRO A 17 -14.65 2.33 4.97
N SER A 18 -15.97 2.31 4.76
CA SER A 18 -16.63 2.85 3.55
C SER A 18 -16.57 4.37 3.43
N ASN A 19 -16.36 5.05 4.54
CA ASN A 19 -16.23 6.51 4.70
C ASN A 19 -14.77 7.00 4.63
N LEU A 20 -13.83 6.13 4.29
CA LEU A 20 -12.42 6.50 4.20
C LEU A 20 -12.19 7.42 3.00
N THR A 21 -11.70 8.63 3.26
CA THR A 21 -11.24 9.52 2.17
C THR A 21 -9.78 9.25 1.87
N VAL A 22 -9.46 8.87 0.64
CA VAL A 22 -8.07 8.67 0.18
C VAL A 22 -7.59 9.89 -0.60
N ARG A 23 -6.42 10.43 -0.24
CA ARG A 23 -5.78 11.57 -0.93
C ARG A 23 -4.36 11.22 -1.37
N HIS A 24 -4.01 11.55 -2.60
CA HIS A 24 -2.65 11.39 -3.12
C HIS A 24 -1.84 12.69 -3.00
N LEU A 25 -0.61 12.56 -2.53
CA LEU A 25 0.34 13.67 -2.44
C LEU A 25 1.54 13.46 -3.38
N HIS A 26 1.69 14.40 -4.32
CA HIS A 26 2.70 14.43 -5.36
C HIS A 26 2.80 15.85 -5.98
N HIS A 27 3.60 16.04 -7.03
CA HIS A 27 3.86 17.36 -7.65
C HIS A 27 2.65 18.02 -8.34
N TYR A 28 1.57 17.29 -8.64
CA TYR A 28 0.30 17.85 -9.12
C TYR A 28 -0.73 18.09 -8.01
N SER A 29 -0.38 17.87 -6.74
CA SER A 29 -1.28 18.18 -5.63
C SER A 29 -1.41 19.70 -5.49
N SER A 30 -2.60 20.19 -5.17
CA SER A 30 -2.81 21.61 -4.96
C SER A 30 -2.34 22.04 -3.57
N ILE A 31 -1.97 23.31 -3.40
CA ILE A 31 -1.55 23.85 -2.10
C ILE A 31 -2.72 23.77 -1.11
N GLU A 32 -3.93 24.08 -1.56
CA GLU A 32 -5.16 24.08 -0.77
C GLU A 32 -5.45 22.69 -0.20
N THR A 33 -5.23 21.64 -1.01
CA THR A 33 -5.39 20.24 -0.55
C THR A 33 -4.41 19.92 0.57
N VAL A 34 -3.14 20.37 0.45
CA VAL A 34 -2.13 20.14 1.49
C VAL A 34 -2.43 20.96 2.75
N GLU A 35 -2.93 22.19 2.61
CA GLU A 35 -3.33 23.04 3.73
C GLU A 35 -4.53 22.48 4.49
N GLU A 36 -5.54 21.93 3.79
CA GLU A 36 -6.63 21.19 4.42
C GLU A 36 -6.10 20.02 5.26
N LEU A 37 -5.15 19.25 4.72
CA LEU A 37 -4.52 18.14 5.42
C LEU A 37 -3.67 18.60 6.62
N ILE A 38 -3.00 19.75 6.54
CA ILE A 38 -2.27 20.33 7.67
C ILE A 38 -3.25 20.70 8.79
N MET A 39 -4.37 21.34 8.45
CA MET A 39 -5.41 21.67 9.43
C MET A 39 -5.99 20.42 10.08
N LYS A 40 -6.23 19.36 9.31
CA LYS A 40 -6.64 18.05 9.83
C LYS A 40 -5.56 17.41 10.71
N ALA A 41 -4.28 17.53 10.34
CA ALA A 41 -3.17 16.97 11.11
C ALA A 41 -3.08 17.63 12.49
N ARG A 42 -3.26 18.95 12.58
CA ARG A 42 -3.21 19.70 13.85
C ARG A 42 -4.28 19.30 14.87
N THR A 43 -5.35 18.64 14.44
CA THR A 43 -6.42 18.12 15.32
C THR A 43 -6.38 16.60 15.47
N THR A 44 -5.37 15.93 14.89
CA THR A 44 -5.19 14.47 14.95
C THR A 44 -3.99 14.14 15.81
N ASN A 45 -4.16 13.25 16.79
CA ASN A 45 -3.06 12.84 17.68
C ASN A 45 -2.62 11.39 17.47
N ILE A 46 -3.31 10.63 16.61
CA ILE A 46 -3.03 9.21 16.38
C ILE A 46 -3.00 8.94 14.88
N TYR A 47 -1.94 8.28 14.43
CA TYR A 47 -1.74 7.94 13.03
C TYR A 47 -1.37 6.47 12.89
N ALA A 48 -2.01 5.76 11.97
CA ALA A 48 -1.49 4.49 11.49
C ALA A 48 -0.66 4.73 10.23
N ILE A 49 0.49 4.08 10.17
CA ILE A 49 1.49 4.33 9.14
C ILE A 49 1.98 2.99 8.61
N ASP A 50 2.11 2.94 7.29
CA ASP A 50 2.72 1.83 6.57
C ASP A 50 3.65 2.40 5.49
N THR A 51 4.52 1.55 4.93
CA THR A 51 5.40 1.96 3.83
C THR A 51 5.60 0.88 2.79
N GLU A 52 5.82 1.30 1.54
CA GLU A 52 6.22 0.39 0.47
C GLU A 52 7.53 0.84 -0.16
N SER A 53 8.47 -0.08 -0.28
CA SER A 53 9.78 0.13 -0.88
C SER A 53 9.93 -0.69 -2.16
N GLN A 54 10.78 -0.22 -3.08
CA GLN A 54 11.11 -0.95 -4.30
C GLN A 54 12.63 -1.03 -4.48
N ILE A 55 13.12 -2.18 -4.95
CA ILE A 55 14.52 -2.34 -5.34
C ILE A 55 14.73 -1.69 -6.71
N ILE A 56 15.58 -0.67 -6.77
CA ILE A 56 16.00 0.02 -7.99
C ILE A 56 17.53 0.00 -8.02
N ASN A 57 18.11 -0.55 -9.09
CA ASN A 57 19.57 -0.69 -9.25
C ASN A 57 20.22 -1.39 -8.03
N LYS A 58 19.62 -2.49 -7.55
CA LYS A 58 20.04 -3.27 -6.38
C LYS A 58 19.97 -2.51 -5.04
N VAL A 59 19.39 -1.32 -4.99
CA VAL A 59 19.20 -0.52 -3.77
C VAL A 59 17.71 -0.40 -3.47
N ALA A 60 17.31 -0.68 -2.24
CA ALA A 60 15.94 -0.42 -1.81
C ALA A 60 15.70 1.09 -1.69
N LYS A 61 14.62 1.58 -2.31
CA LYS A 61 14.19 2.99 -2.24
C LYS A 61 12.75 3.04 -1.76
N GLY A 62 12.45 3.96 -0.85
CA GLY A 62 11.08 4.21 -0.40
C GLY A 62 10.25 4.74 -1.57
N ALA A 63 9.09 4.12 -1.83
CA ALA A 63 8.28 4.43 -3.00
C ALA A 63 6.93 5.06 -2.63
N LEU A 64 6.31 4.59 -1.55
CA LEU A 64 5.00 5.04 -1.08
C LEU A 64 5.01 5.07 0.45
N VAL A 65 4.41 6.10 1.02
CA VAL A 65 4.08 6.17 2.46
C VAL A 65 2.57 6.25 2.59
N GLN A 66 1.97 5.35 3.36
CA GLN A 66 0.55 5.39 3.70
C GLN A 66 0.40 5.95 5.12
N ILE A 67 -0.44 6.97 5.29
CA ILE A 67 -0.71 7.54 6.62
C ILE A 67 -2.22 7.71 6.77
N GLN A 68 -2.81 6.98 7.71
CA GLN A 68 -4.18 7.18 8.13
C GLN A 68 -4.24 8.12 9.33
N PHE A 69 -5.00 9.20 9.16
CA PHE A 69 -5.39 10.12 10.21
C PHE A 69 -6.54 9.48 10.97
N ILE A 70 -6.32 9.18 12.24
CA ILE A 70 -7.32 8.53 13.07
C ILE A 70 -8.00 9.62 13.90
N HIS A 71 -9.05 10.22 13.34
CA HIS A 71 -9.86 11.24 14.02
C HIS A 71 -10.90 10.60 14.92
N SER A 72 -11.65 9.62 14.39
CA SER A 72 -12.62 8.81 15.11
C SER A 72 -12.80 7.46 14.42
N ILE A 73 -13.61 6.58 15.03
CA ILE A 73 -14.03 5.31 14.40
C ILE A 73 -14.90 5.52 13.15
N HIS A 74 -15.45 6.72 12.94
CA HIS A 74 -16.40 7.05 11.88
C HIS A 74 -15.88 8.08 10.88
N GLU A 75 -14.66 8.57 11.04
CA GLU A 75 -14.08 9.48 10.07
C GLU A 75 -12.56 9.28 10.08
N SER A 76 -12.02 8.96 8.92
CA SER A 76 -10.58 8.92 8.73
C SER A 76 -10.21 9.37 7.33
N THR A 77 -9.08 10.04 7.23
CA THR A 77 -8.45 10.40 5.97
C THR A 77 -7.19 9.58 5.84
N LEU A 78 -6.98 8.92 4.71
CA LEU A 78 -5.73 8.24 4.38
C LEU A 78 -5.01 9.02 3.29
N ILE A 79 -3.76 9.37 3.54
CA ILE A 79 -2.89 9.99 2.53
C ILE A 79 -1.91 8.96 1.98
N LEU A 80 -1.69 9.04 0.67
CA LEU A 80 -0.73 8.26 -0.09
C LEU A 80 0.33 9.22 -0.63
N ILE A 81 1.53 9.22 -0.03
CA ILE A 81 2.63 10.09 -0.46
C ILE A 81 3.48 9.35 -1.47
N GLU A 82 3.42 9.77 -2.74
CA GLU A 82 4.12 9.12 -3.84
C GLU A 82 5.54 9.67 -4.00
N MET A 83 6.49 9.02 -3.33
CA MET A 83 7.83 9.57 -3.08
C MET A 83 8.62 9.92 -4.35
N PHE A 84 8.46 9.13 -5.42
CA PHE A 84 9.11 9.37 -6.72
C PHE A 84 8.52 10.53 -7.51
N TYR A 85 7.38 11.05 -7.08
CA TYR A 85 6.63 12.10 -7.76
C TYR A 85 6.46 13.32 -6.86
N LEU A 86 7.26 13.46 -5.80
CA LEU A 86 7.30 14.67 -4.99
C LEU A 86 7.71 15.90 -5.83
N PRO A 87 7.21 17.09 -5.49
CA PRO A 87 7.62 18.33 -6.13
C PRO A 87 9.09 18.69 -5.82
N ASP A 88 9.63 19.66 -6.56
CA ASP A 88 10.98 20.19 -6.32
C ASP A 88 11.15 20.67 -4.86
N GLN A 89 12.29 20.38 -4.24
CA GLN A 89 12.52 20.65 -2.81
C GLN A 89 12.43 22.14 -2.44
N ASN A 90 12.67 23.04 -3.40
CA ASN A 90 12.58 24.48 -3.19
C ASN A 90 11.16 25.03 -3.43
N SER A 91 10.28 24.24 -4.06
CA SER A 91 8.92 24.65 -4.37
C SER A 91 8.09 24.90 -3.10
N LEU A 92 7.11 25.81 -3.20
CA LEU A 92 6.16 26.07 -2.13
C LEU A 92 5.38 24.80 -1.74
N LEU A 93 4.98 23.99 -2.74
CA LEU A 93 4.25 22.75 -2.50
C LEU A 93 5.08 21.75 -1.69
N PHE A 94 6.37 21.57 -1.99
CA PHE A 94 7.23 20.68 -1.19
C PHE A 94 7.36 21.17 0.25
N LYS A 95 7.54 22.47 0.46
CA LYS A 95 7.61 23.06 1.80
C LYS A 95 6.32 22.80 2.59
N LYS A 96 5.15 22.87 1.95
CA LYS A 96 3.86 22.53 2.56
C LYS A 96 3.72 21.04 2.87
N ILE A 97 4.16 20.15 1.97
CA ILE A 97 4.19 18.70 2.25
C ILE A 97 5.13 18.39 3.43
N LYS A 98 6.26 19.11 3.53
CA LYS A 98 7.18 19.00 4.67
C LYS A 98 6.57 19.53 5.96
N GLU A 99 5.81 20.63 5.93
CA GLU A 99 5.04 21.15 7.07
C GLU A 99 3.98 20.12 7.53
N LEU A 100 3.26 19.51 6.59
CA LEU A 100 2.31 18.43 6.86
C LEU A 100 2.99 17.26 7.57
N CYS A 101 4.10 16.77 7.03
CA CYS A 101 4.86 15.69 7.67
C CYS A 101 5.35 16.10 9.06
N SER A 102 5.86 17.32 9.22
CA SER A 102 6.30 17.82 10.54
C SER A 102 5.15 17.85 11.56
N SER A 103 3.94 18.18 11.11
CA SER A 103 2.74 18.15 11.95
C SER A 103 2.36 16.72 12.33
N ILE A 104 2.37 15.77 11.40
CA ILE A 104 2.04 14.36 11.65
C ILE A 104 3.07 13.70 12.59
N PHE A 105 4.36 13.94 12.32
CA PHE A 105 5.46 13.30 13.04
C PHE A 105 5.91 14.06 14.30
N GLY A 106 5.18 15.09 14.72
CA GLY A 106 5.39 15.83 15.96
C GLY A 106 5.48 14.92 17.20
N ASP A 107 6.24 15.34 18.21
CA ASP A 107 6.59 14.52 19.38
C ASP A 107 5.34 14.09 20.17
N GLU A 108 4.31 14.93 20.21
CA GLU A 108 3.03 14.71 20.89
C GLU A 108 2.15 13.63 20.25
N ASN A 109 2.37 13.32 18.97
CA ASN A 109 1.53 12.40 18.23
C ASN A 109 1.96 10.95 18.41
N THR A 110 0.97 10.05 18.44
CA THR A 110 1.16 8.60 18.46
C THR A 110 1.21 8.06 17.03
N LYS A 111 2.29 7.36 16.68
CA LYS A 111 2.48 6.74 15.35
C LYS A 111 2.46 5.23 15.51
N ILE A 112 1.52 4.56 14.84
CA ILE A 112 1.33 3.12 14.93
C ILE A 112 1.80 2.51 13.62
N THR A 113 2.77 1.61 13.72
CA THR A 113 3.24 0.79 12.58
C THR A 113 3.02 -0.68 12.93
N TRP A 114 2.87 -1.55 11.92
CA TRP A 114 2.78 -2.98 12.22
C TRP A 114 4.09 -3.50 12.83
N GLY A 115 5.23 -3.16 12.23
CA GLY A 115 6.56 -3.50 12.74
C GLY A 115 7.28 -2.32 13.40
N PRO A 116 8.59 -2.47 13.71
CA PRO A 116 9.41 -1.37 14.24
C PRO A 116 9.48 -0.18 13.27
N PHE A 117 9.19 1.01 13.77
CA PHE A 117 9.10 2.23 12.97
C PHE A 117 10.37 2.53 12.14
N ASP A 118 11.55 2.40 12.75
CA ASP A 118 12.83 2.65 12.06
C ASP A 118 13.05 1.71 10.86
N ASN A 119 12.50 0.49 10.90
CA ASN A 119 12.61 -0.45 9.79
C ASN A 119 11.74 -0.04 8.61
N GLU A 120 10.56 0.52 8.86
CA GLU A 120 9.66 1.06 7.83
C GLU A 120 10.30 2.26 7.12
N PHE A 121 10.88 3.19 7.88
CA PHE A 121 11.35 4.46 7.33
C PHE A 121 12.81 4.49 6.84
N LYS A 122 13.59 3.42 7.03
CA LYS A 122 15.03 3.39 6.68
C LYS A 122 15.34 3.81 5.22
N ASN A 123 14.44 3.54 4.28
CA ASN A 123 14.60 3.85 2.85
C ASN A 123 14.02 5.22 2.44
N PHE A 124 13.52 6.02 3.38
CA PHE A 124 12.79 7.26 3.12
C PHE A 124 13.52 8.53 3.59
N HIS A 125 14.60 8.40 4.37
CA HIS A 125 15.33 9.56 4.90
C HIS A 125 15.93 10.47 3.82
N SER A 126 16.30 9.92 2.67
CA SER A 126 16.87 10.70 1.56
C SER A 126 15.93 11.75 0.96
N TYR A 127 14.62 11.63 1.22
CA TYR A 127 13.63 12.58 0.70
C TYR A 127 13.53 13.87 1.54
N GLY A 128 14.15 13.94 2.72
CA GLY A 128 14.14 15.15 3.56
C GLY A 128 12.78 15.49 4.19
N LEU A 129 11.82 14.57 4.13
CA LEU A 129 10.51 14.67 4.81
C LEU A 129 10.52 14.09 6.23
N PHE A 130 11.43 13.14 6.51
CA PHE A 130 11.48 12.39 7.76
C PHE A 130 12.88 12.45 8.38
N GLU A 131 12.98 13.04 9.56
CA GLU A 131 14.26 13.20 10.25
C GLU A 131 14.58 11.98 11.12
N LYS A 132 15.68 11.29 10.80
CA LYS A 132 16.12 10.09 11.52
C LYS A 132 16.35 10.39 13.00
N GLY A 133 15.83 9.52 13.88
CA GLY A 133 16.03 9.61 15.33
C GLY A 133 15.25 10.73 16.03
N LYS A 134 14.42 11.50 15.31
CA LYS A 134 13.56 12.52 15.92
C LYS A 134 12.12 12.07 16.14
N ILE A 135 11.69 11.01 15.47
CA ILE A 135 10.31 10.54 15.56
C ILE A 135 10.16 9.74 16.86
N LYS A 136 9.44 10.32 17.82
CA LYS A 136 9.11 9.71 19.12
C LYS A 136 7.68 9.16 19.12
N ASN A 137 7.29 8.53 20.23
CA ASN A 137 5.92 8.04 20.49
C ASN A 137 5.41 7.09 19.39
N THR A 138 6.26 6.14 19.02
CA THR A 138 5.95 5.08 18.06
C THR A 138 5.49 3.81 18.77
N ILE A 139 4.43 3.18 18.26
CA ILE A 139 3.92 1.89 18.73
C ILE A 139 4.23 0.84 17.67
N ASN A 140 5.03 -0.17 18.05
CA ASN A 140 5.18 -1.40 17.27
C ASN A 140 3.98 -2.32 17.57
N LEU A 141 2.96 -2.29 16.71
CA LEU A 141 1.70 -2.98 16.99
C LEU A 141 1.85 -4.50 17.02
N GLN A 142 2.81 -5.07 16.30
CA GLN A 142 3.10 -6.51 16.31
C GLN A 142 3.51 -7.00 17.70
N ASP A 143 4.35 -6.24 18.43
CA ASP A 143 4.78 -6.61 19.79
C ASP A 143 3.60 -6.53 20.76
N HIS A 144 2.81 -5.47 20.64
CA HIS A 144 1.62 -5.24 21.45
C HIS A 144 0.56 -6.31 21.20
N PHE A 145 0.33 -6.67 19.93
CA PHE A 145 -0.55 -7.75 19.54
C PHE A 145 -0.09 -9.10 20.09
N SER A 146 1.21 -9.39 20.01
CA SER A 146 1.78 -10.63 20.55
C SER A 146 1.54 -10.75 22.05
N GLY A 147 1.79 -9.67 22.80
CA GLY A 147 1.54 -9.62 24.24
C GLY A 147 0.06 -9.70 24.61
N TRP A 148 -0.81 -9.04 23.84
CA TRP A 148 -2.26 -9.12 24.01
C TRP A 148 -2.77 -10.54 23.77
N TYR A 149 -2.42 -11.14 22.63
CA TYR A 149 -2.89 -12.47 22.24
C TYR A 149 -2.48 -13.55 23.26
N ASN A 150 -1.25 -13.50 23.77
CA ASN A 150 -0.77 -14.47 24.77
C ASN A 150 -1.51 -14.37 26.11
N LYS A 151 -2.15 -13.24 26.43
CA LYS A 151 -2.98 -13.08 27.63
C LYS A 151 -4.39 -13.65 27.47
N PHE A 152 -4.86 -13.83 26.23
CA PHE A 152 -6.20 -14.32 25.90
C PHE A 152 -6.14 -15.56 24.99
N PRO A 153 -5.60 -16.70 25.48
CA PRO A 153 -5.32 -17.88 24.67
C PRO A 153 -6.57 -18.60 24.13
N SER A 154 -7.77 -18.19 24.53
CA SER A 154 -9.03 -18.76 24.01
C SER A 154 -9.27 -18.48 22.52
N ILE A 155 -8.50 -17.59 21.89
CA ILE A 155 -8.58 -17.32 20.46
C ILE A 155 -7.63 -18.29 19.74
N THR A 156 -8.05 -19.54 19.53
CA THR A 156 -7.23 -20.55 18.85
C THR A 156 -7.15 -20.27 17.35
N HIS A 157 -5.94 -20.10 16.80
CA HIS A 157 -5.72 -20.10 15.36
C HIS A 157 -5.04 -21.42 14.93
N PRO A 158 -5.58 -22.15 13.95
CA PRO A 158 -5.09 -23.48 13.56
C PRO A 158 -3.59 -23.50 13.22
N VAL A 159 -3.06 -22.40 12.68
CA VAL A 159 -1.65 -22.33 12.26
C VAL A 159 -0.68 -22.36 13.44
N ARG A 160 -1.08 -21.93 14.65
CA ARG A 160 -0.15 -21.83 15.80
C ARG A 160 -0.17 -23.05 16.73
N GLU A 161 -1.17 -23.92 16.63
CA GLU A 161 -1.17 -25.22 17.32
C GLU A 161 0.03 -26.09 16.89
N SER A 162 0.64 -25.80 15.73
CA SER A 162 1.75 -26.55 15.16
C SER A 162 3.15 -25.97 15.42
N ARG A 163 3.29 -24.78 16.03
CA ARG A 163 4.59 -24.11 16.17
C ARG A 163 4.86 -23.65 17.61
N GLU A 164 5.72 -24.41 18.27
CA GLU A 164 6.46 -23.94 19.44
C GLU A 164 7.26 -22.66 19.07
N GLN A 165 7.16 -21.65 19.94
CA GLN A 165 8.07 -20.51 20.11
C GLN A 165 8.05 -19.35 19.08
N GLN A 166 7.77 -18.15 19.61
CA GLN A 166 8.33 -16.83 19.25
C GLN A 166 8.31 -16.34 17.79
N ALA A 167 7.55 -16.96 16.87
CA ALA A 167 7.42 -16.40 15.53
C ALA A 167 6.67 -15.05 15.56
N ASN A 168 7.30 -14.01 14.98
CA ASN A 168 6.68 -12.71 14.74
C ASN A 168 5.40 -12.87 13.93
N TRP A 169 4.32 -12.24 14.37
CA TRP A 169 3.03 -12.29 13.68
C TRP A 169 3.08 -11.54 12.36
N SER A 170 2.61 -12.14 11.27
CA SER A 170 2.29 -11.31 10.10
C SER A 170 0.97 -10.57 10.34
N LEU A 171 0.81 -9.38 9.74
CA LEU A 171 -0.44 -8.62 9.85
C LEU A 171 -1.63 -9.44 9.31
N GLN A 172 -1.42 -10.16 8.21
CA GLN A 172 -2.43 -11.06 7.63
C GLN A 172 -2.86 -12.16 8.62
N ASP A 173 -1.93 -12.77 9.33
CA ASP A 173 -2.25 -13.80 10.34
C ASP A 173 -3.02 -13.23 11.52
N ALA A 174 -2.63 -12.04 11.99
CA ALA A 174 -3.33 -11.35 13.08
C ALA A 174 -4.77 -11.03 12.67
N MET A 175 -4.97 -10.52 11.44
CA MET A 175 -6.28 -10.22 10.89
C MET A 175 -7.16 -11.47 10.72
N ALA A 176 -6.60 -12.55 10.17
CA ALA A 176 -7.31 -13.82 10.05
C ALA A 176 -7.71 -14.39 11.41
N THR A 177 -6.78 -14.36 12.38
CA THR A 177 -7.00 -14.89 13.74
C THR A 177 -8.10 -14.14 14.50
N VAL A 178 -8.03 -12.81 14.50
CA VAL A 178 -8.91 -11.99 15.35
C VAL A 178 -10.24 -11.74 14.68
N PHE A 179 -10.22 -11.44 13.38
CA PHE A 179 -11.40 -10.96 12.66
C PHE A 179 -11.96 -11.96 11.67
N GLN A 180 -11.30 -13.11 11.46
CA GLN A 180 -11.70 -14.09 10.45
C GLN A 180 -11.79 -13.42 9.06
N GLN A 181 -10.81 -12.56 8.75
CA GLN A 181 -10.75 -11.79 7.51
C GLN A 181 -9.41 -11.96 6.80
N PHE A 182 -9.46 -12.09 5.48
CA PHE A 182 -8.31 -12.23 4.61
C PHE A 182 -7.80 -10.87 4.14
N LEU A 183 -6.54 -10.55 4.49
CA LEU A 183 -5.84 -9.39 3.96
C LEU A 183 -5.00 -9.80 2.75
N ASP A 184 -5.33 -9.34 1.55
CA ASP A 184 -4.65 -9.80 0.34
C ASP A 184 -3.18 -9.33 0.28
N LYS A 185 -2.24 -10.27 0.10
CA LYS A 185 -0.80 -9.99 -0.05
C LYS A 185 -0.28 -10.12 -1.48
N ASN A 186 -1.16 -10.13 -2.48
CA ASN A 186 -0.77 -10.17 -3.90
C ASN A 186 0.07 -8.97 -4.35
N GLU A 187 -0.15 -7.80 -3.76
CA GLU A 187 0.50 -6.55 -4.20
C GLU A 187 1.77 -6.21 -3.39
N THR A 188 2.16 -7.02 -2.39
CA THR A 188 3.34 -6.76 -1.55
C THR A 188 4.64 -6.62 -2.36
N VAL A 189 4.80 -7.41 -3.44
CA VAL A 189 5.98 -7.34 -4.31
C VAL A 189 5.56 -6.78 -5.67
N ASN A 190 5.58 -5.45 -5.79
CA ASN A 190 5.14 -4.77 -7.01
C ASN A 190 6.02 -3.57 -7.42
N LYS A 191 5.66 -2.92 -8.52
CA LYS A 191 6.31 -1.69 -8.99
C LYS A 191 5.71 -0.47 -8.31
N TRP A 192 6.01 -0.26 -7.03
CA TRP A 192 5.49 0.85 -6.23
C TRP A 192 5.92 2.25 -6.72
N CYS A 193 7.04 2.37 -7.43
CA CYS A 193 7.48 3.64 -8.01
C CYS A 193 6.73 4.03 -9.30
N CYS A 194 5.61 3.39 -9.65
CA CYS A 194 4.96 3.53 -10.95
C CYS A 194 4.03 4.74 -11.11
N GLY A 195 3.76 5.46 -10.01
CA GLY A 195 2.76 6.52 -9.98
C GLY A 195 1.36 5.93 -9.91
N LEU A 196 0.72 5.97 -8.73
CA LEU A 196 -0.59 5.38 -8.49
C LEU A 196 -1.72 6.33 -8.90
N ASP A 197 -1.61 7.63 -8.58
CA ASP A 197 -2.62 8.62 -8.98
C ASP A 197 -2.71 8.73 -10.51
N PHE A 198 -3.92 8.63 -11.04
CA PHE A 198 -4.19 8.77 -12.47
C PHE A 198 -3.89 10.16 -13.01
N LYS A 199 -3.87 11.21 -12.17
CA LYS A 199 -3.44 12.56 -12.54
C LYS A 199 -1.99 12.61 -13.01
N LEU A 200 -1.14 11.70 -12.52
CA LEU A 200 0.25 11.58 -12.98
C LEU A 200 0.35 11.09 -14.44
N ASN A 201 -0.72 10.55 -15.01
CA ASN A 201 -0.77 9.99 -16.37
C ASN A 201 0.31 8.91 -16.65
N THR A 202 0.90 8.32 -15.61
CA THR A 202 1.96 7.31 -15.73
C THR A 202 1.44 5.97 -16.21
N TRP A 203 0.14 5.71 -16.05
CA TRP A 203 -0.57 4.55 -16.59
C TRP A 203 -0.55 4.47 -18.11
N LYS A 204 -0.24 5.56 -18.81
CA LYS A 204 -0.04 5.56 -20.28
C LYS A 204 1.23 4.82 -20.71
N LYS A 205 2.11 4.47 -19.77
CA LYS A 205 3.31 3.67 -20.02
C LYS A 205 3.01 2.21 -19.75
N LYS A 206 3.47 1.33 -20.66
CA LYS A 206 3.37 -0.12 -20.50
C LYS A 206 4.32 -0.60 -19.38
N LEU A 207 3.80 -0.85 -18.19
CA LEU A 207 4.54 -1.34 -17.02
C LEU A 207 4.08 -2.72 -16.54
N PHE A 208 2.80 -3.01 -16.67
CA PHE A 208 2.13 -4.20 -16.15
C PHE A 208 1.59 -5.11 -17.27
N SER A 209 1.13 -4.55 -18.40
CA SER A 209 0.65 -5.36 -19.51
C SER A 209 1.77 -6.21 -20.13
N LYS A 210 1.50 -7.49 -20.40
CA LYS A 210 2.53 -8.47 -20.80
C LYS A 210 2.91 -8.39 -22.28
N ASN A 211 1.95 -8.16 -23.19
CA ASN A 211 2.17 -8.30 -24.64
C ASN A 211 2.03 -6.98 -25.40
N HIS A 212 0.84 -6.41 -25.43
CA HIS A 212 0.56 -5.07 -25.95
C HIS A 212 0.24 -4.15 -24.78
N TYR A 213 0.33 -2.84 -25.00
CA TYR A 213 -0.18 -1.88 -24.01
C TYR A 213 -1.70 -2.03 -23.91
N ASN A 214 -2.20 -2.19 -22.69
CA ASN A 214 -3.62 -2.21 -22.40
C ASN A 214 -3.89 -1.21 -21.26
N ALA A 215 -4.55 -0.10 -21.58
CA ALA A 215 -4.85 0.96 -20.63
C ALA A 215 -5.67 0.46 -19.43
N ASN A 216 -6.62 -0.44 -19.66
CA ASN A 216 -7.48 -0.97 -18.61
C ASN A 216 -6.68 -1.83 -17.63
N GLU A 217 -5.81 -2.73 -18.13
CA GLU A 217 -4.93 -3.53 -17.27
C GLU A 217 -3.98 -2.66 -16.43
N GLU A 218 -3.43 -1.58 -17.02
CA GLU A 218 -2.55 -0.66 -16.30
C GLU A 218 -3.27 0.12 -15.19
N GLN A 219 -4.53 0.51 -15.42
CA GLN A 219 -5.36 1.23 -14.46
C GLN A 219 -5.90 0.28 -13.37
N GLU A 220 -6.43 -0.89 -13.74
CA GLU A 220 -6.90 -1.92 -12.82
C GLU A 220 -5.79 -2.37 -11.86
N LYS A 221 -4.57 -2.53 -12.37
CA LYS A 221 -3.43 -2.90 -11.53
C LYS A 221 -3.12 -1.83 -10.50
N ARG A 222 -3.16 -0.55 -10.88
CA ARG A 222 -2.97 0.58 -9.94
C ARG A 222 -4.08 0.67 -8.91
N ILE A 223 -5.34 0.48 -9.30
CA ILE A 223 -6.48 0.41 -8.36
C ILE A 223 -6.26 -0.72 -7.36
N SER A 224 -5.83 -1.91 -7.83
CA SER A 224 -5.52 -3.03 -6.93
C SER A 224 -4.40 -2.70 -5.95
N MET A 225 -3.34 -2.00 -6.39
CA MET A 225 -2.25 -1.54 -5.52
C MET A 225 -2.71 -0.47 -4.50
N ILE A 226 -3.58 0.46 -4.91
CA ILE A 226 -4.19 1.45 -4.01
C ILE A 226 -5.04 0.75 -2.95
N ASN A 227 -5.90 -0.18 -3.36
CA ASN A 227 -6.75 -0.94 -2.45
C ASN A 227 -5.93 -1.78 -1.45
N TYR A 228 -4.82 -2.37 -1.91
CA TYR A 228 -3.87 -3.04 -1.03
C TYR A 228 -3.29 -2.07 0.01
N ALA A 229 -2.75 -0.93 -0.43
CA ALA A 229 -2.11 0.05 0.46
C ALA A 229 -3.09 0.60 1.51
N VAL A 230 -4.33 0.84 1.09
CA VAL A 230 -5.44 1.25 1.96
C VAL A 230 -5.78 0.13 2.96
N ALA A 231 -5.93 -1.10 2.49
CA ALA A 231 -6.29 -2.24 3.33
C ALA A 231 -5.22 -2.53 4.38
N ASP A 232 -3.93 -2.47 4.03
CA ASP A 232 -2.84 -2.76 4.96
C ASP A 232 -2.79 -1.72 6.09
N CYS A 233 -2.83 -0.44 5.73
CA CYS A 233 -2.80 0.65 6.71
C CYS A 233 -4.06 0.65 7.62
N THR A 234 -5.25 0.39 7.07
CA THR A 234 -6.50 0.38 7.86
C THR A 234 -6.65 -0.89 8.72
N ALA A 235 -6.06 -2.02 8.31
CA ALA A 235 -5.99 -3.23 9.13
C ALA A 235 -5.18 -2.99 10.42
N VAL A 236 -4.09 -2.23 10.35
CA VAL A 236 -3.32 -1.79 11.53
C VAL A 236 -4.20 -1.00 12.49
N THR A 237 -4.96 -0.03 11.99
CA THR A 237 -5.90 0.76 12.81
C THR A 237 -6.97 -0.12 13.46
N LYS A 238 -7.55 -1.08 12.72
CA LYS A 238 -8.57 -1.97 13.24
C LYS A 238 -8.03 -2.86 14.38
N LEU A 239 -6.82 -3.40 14.22
CA LEU A 239 -6.15 -4.16 15.30
C LEU A 239 -5.83 -3.28 16.50
N TYR A 240 -5.38 -2.04 16.27
CA TYR A 240 -5.07 -1.11 17.35
C TYR A 240 -6.28 -0.85 18.24
N PHE A 241 -7.45 -0.56 17.67
CA PHE A 241 -8.67 -0.34 18.46
C PHE A 241 -9.19 -1.60 19.15
N MET A 242 -8.93 -2.78 18.59
CA MET A 242 -9.24 -4.03 19.26
C MET A 242 -8.37 -4.22 20.51
N ILE A 243 -7.07 -3.91 20.43
CA ILE A 243 -6.14 -4.02 21.57
C ILE A 243 -6.41 -2.90 22.60
N TYR A 244 -6.80 -1.71 22.14
CA TYR A 244 -7.01 -0.50 22.94
C TYR A 244 -8.42 0.07 22.79
N PRO A 245 -9.46 -0.62 23.28
CA PRO A 245 -10.85 -0.21 23.05
C PRO A 245 -11.19 1.15 23.67
N LEU A 246 -10.57 1.52 24.80
CA LEU A 246 -10.78 2.83 25.44
C LEU A 246 -10.34 4.01 24.58
N ASN A 247 -9.36 3.80 23.69
CA ASN A 247 -8.88 4.85 22.80
C ASN A 247 -9.89 5.15 21.67
N ALA A 248 -10.81 4.23 21.38
CA ALA A 248 -11.93 4.48 20.47
C ALA A 248 -12.95 5.44 21.08
N THR A 249 -13.19 5.36 22.39
CA THR A 249 -14.18 6.17 23.11
C THR A 249 -13.70 7.60 23.38
N ILE A 250 -12.40 7.80 23.61
CA ILE A 250 -11.85 9.14 23.90
C ILE A 250 -11.98 10.06 22.66
N GLN A 251 -11.93 9.49 21.46
CA GLN A 251 -12.02 10.27 20.23
C GLN A 251 -13.43 10.80 19.91
N THR A 252 -14.49 10.17 20.42
CA THR A 252 -15.86 10.65 20.19
C THR A 252 -16.27 11.82 21.08
N ASN A 253 -15.49 12.10 22.14
CA ASN A 253 -15.84 13.09 23.16
C ASN A 253 -15.21 14.47 22.93
N TYR A 254 -14.48 14.68 21.82
CA TYR A 254 -14.14 16.02 21.38
C TYR A 254 -15.42 16.66 20.83
N GLU A 255 -16.21 17.25 21.74
CA GLU A 255 -17.34 18.09 21.42
C GLU A 255 -16.92 19.07 20.32
N THR A 256 -17.66 19.07 19.22
CA THR A 256 -17.58 20.06 18.17
C THR A 256 -17.50 21.44 18.82
N PRO A 257 -16.48 22.27 18.55
CA PRO A 257 -16.53 23.66 18.96
C PRO A 257 -17.86 24.21 18.45
N LYS A 258 -18.71 24.74 19.34
CA LYS A 258 -19.96 25.41 18.95
C LYS A 258 -19.61 26.59 18.05
N THR A 259 -19.48 26.35 16.75
CA THR A 259 -19.40 27.39 15.75
C THR A 259 -20.74 28.09 15.73
N ALA A 260 -20.75 29.37 16.08
CA ALA A 260 -21.94 30.21 16.02
C ALA A 260 -22.55 30.11 14.62
N SER A 261 -23.79 29.61 14.56
CA SER A 261 -24.57 29.48 13.34
C SER A 261 -24.72 30.87 12.71
N THR A 262 -23.98 31.15 11.65
CA THR A 262 -24.19 32.34 10.84
C THR A 262 -25.07 31.90 9.68
N ASN A 263 -26.37 32.24 9.77
CA ASN A 263 -27.33 31.96 8.72
C ASN A 263 -26.96 32.77 7.47
N ILE A 264 -26.41 32.11 6.45
CA ILE A 264 -26.34 32.67 5.11
C ILE A 264 -27.62 32.23 4.38
N THR A 265 -28.58 33.14 4.30
CA THR A 265 -29.75 33.02 3.43
C THR A 265 -29.31 33.40 2.01
N LEU A 266 -29.33 32.44 1.09
CA LEU A 266 -29.20 32.71 -0.34
C LEU A 266 -30.60 32.88 -0.92
N ASN A 267 -30.92 34.11 -1.36
CA ASN A 267 -32.10 34.41 -2.17
C ASN A 267 -31.88 33.85 -3.59
N ILE A 268 -32.75 32.95 -4.01
CA ILE A 268 -32.83 32.41 -5.37
C ILE A 268 -34.15 32.92 -5.94
N ASP A 269 -34.14 34.12 -6.51
CA ASP A 269 -35.31 34.67 -7.22
C ASP A 269 -34.94 35.65 -8.35
N ASP A 270 -33.70 35.60 -8.87
CA ASP A 270 -33.24 36.51 -9.93
C ASP A 270 -32.62 35.77 -11.13
N LEU A 271 -33.39 34.83 -11.70
CA LEU A 271 -33.10 34.26 -13.01
C LEU A 271 -34.36 34.30 -13.88
N THR A 272 -34.66 35.47 -14.40
CA THR A 272 -35.47 35.63 -15.60
C THR A 272 -34.58 35.89 -16.80
N ASP A 273 -34.78 35.04 -17.81
CA ASP A 273 -34.92 35.43 -19.22
C ASP A 273 -33.69 36.05 -19.93
N ILE A 274 -32.88 35.18 -20.54
CA ILE A 274 -32.02 35.57 -21.68
C ILE A 274 -32.23 34.55 -22.79
N SER A 275 -32.74 35.07 -23.89
CA SER A 275 -33.12 34.43 -25.15
C SER A 275 -31.97 33.71 -25.86
N GLU A 276 -32.35 32.64 -26.55
CA GLU A 276 -31.58 31.98 -27.61
C GLU A 276 -31.35 32.95 -28.79
N ASP A 277 -30.11 33.40 -28.98
CA ASP A 277 -29.46 33.62 -30.29
C ASP A 277 -28.12 34.34 -30.08
N ASP A 278 -27.03 33.59 -30.13
CA ASP A 278 -25.75 33.95 -30.76
C ASP A 278 -24.67 32.95 -30.31
N GLU A 279 -24.24 32.08 -31.22
CA GLU A 279 -23.06 31.23 -31.04
C GLU A 279 -21.78 32.08 -31.14
N PRO A 280 -20.91 32.14 -30.11
CA PRO A 280 -19.55 32.63 -30.30
C PRO A 280 -18.67 31.52 -30.89
N LYS A 281 -18.23 31.73 -32.15
CA LYS A 281 -17.10 31.00 -32.74
C LYS A 281 -15.84 31.19 -31.89
N ILE A 282 -15.50 30.16 -31.11
CA ILE A 282 -14.22 30.08 -30.41
C ILE A 282 -13.13 29.74 -31.44
N LEU A 283 -12.32 30.75 -31.78
CA LEU A 283 -11.05 30.61 -32.48
C LEU A 283 -10.08 29.81 -31.62
N MET A 284 -9.82 28.55 -32.00
CA MET A 284 -8.70 27.78 -31.45
C MET A 284 -7.37 28.38 -31.90
N PRO A 285 -6.40 28.61 -31.00
CA PRO A 285 -5.05 28.98 -31.40
C PRO A 285 -4.36 27.78 -32.07
N ARG A 286 -3.91 27.96 -33.32
CA ARG A 286 -2.96 27.04 -33.95
C ARG A 286 -1.59 27.21 -33.29
N PHE A 287 -1.15 26.18 -32.57
CA PHE A 287 0.23 26.09 -32.09
C PHE A 287 1.09 25.38 -33.14
N ASP A 288 1.48 26.13 -34.18
CA ASP A 288 2.59 25.75 -35.06
C ASP A 288 3.87 26.39 -34.50
N LYS A 289 4.62 25.62 -33.69
CA LYS A 289 6.07 25.78 -33.48
C LYS A 289 6.60 24.60 -32.68
N GLU A 290 7.42 23.79 -33.33
CA GLU A 290 8.18 22.71 -32.72
C GLU A 290 9.05 23.23 -31.56
N PRO A 291 9.08 22.53 -30.41
CA PRO A 291 10.01 22.88 -29.34
C PRO A 291 11.44 22.51 -29.75
N GLN A 292 12.30 23.53 -29.86
CA GLN A 292 13.74 23.34 -29.95
C GLN A 292 14.24 22.58 -28.71
N LYS A 293 14.80 21.38 -28.96
CA LYS A 293 15.53 20.58 -27.97
C LYS A 293 16.79 21.32 -27.54
N LEU A 294 16.79 21.90 -26.34
CA LEU A 294 18.01 22.21 -25.61
C LEU A 294 18.30 21.04 -24.67
N LEU A 295 19.10 20.10 -25.14
CA LEU A 295 19.80 19.13 -24.29
C LEU A 295 21.09 19.77 -23.77
N PRO A 296 21.44 19.59 -22.49
CA PRO A 296 22.76 19.98 -21.99
C PRO A 296 23.82 19.08 -22.64
N LYS A 297 24.88 19.71 -23.16
CA LYS A 297 26.10 19.01 -23.60
C LYS A 297 26.77 18.42 -22.36
N PHE A 298 26.86 17.09 -22.30
CA PHE A 298 27.75 16.39 -21.39
C PHE A 298 29.11 16.26 -22.06
N ASP A 299 30.16 16.67 -21.35
CA ASP A 299 31.55 16.51 -21.78
C ASP A 299 31.92 15.01 -21.83
N GLU A 300 32.31 14.54 -23.01
CA GLU A 300 32.95 13.25 -23.22
C GLU A 300 34.41 13.33 -22.79
N GLN A 301 34.74 12.85 -21.59
CA GLN A 301 36.11 12.45 -21.28
C GLN A 301 36.15 11.09 -20.57
N ASN A 302 36.82 10.15 -21.25
CA ASN A 302 37.38 8.88 -20.77
C ASN A 302 36.40 7.78 -20.36
N TYR A 303 35.81 7.12 -21.36
CA TYR A 303 35.46 5.69 -21.24
C TYR A 303 36.66 4.85 -21.72
N VAL A 304 37.23 4.08 -20.79
CA VAL A 304 38.15 3.00 -21.12
C VAL A 304 37.31 1.86 -21.69
N THR A 305 37.42 1.63 -22.99
CA THR A 305 36.89 0.43 -23.64
C THR A 305 37.73 -0.75 -23.15
N ILE A 306 37.20 -1.55 -22.23
CA ILE A 306 37.77 -2.85 -21.89
C ILE A 306 37.17 -3.83 -22.90
N GLU A 307 37.95 -4.19 -23.90
CA GLU A 307 37.63 -5.30 -24.80
C GLU A 307 37.73 -6.60 -23.99
N ALA A 308 36.58 -7.18 -23.65
CA ALA A 308 36.55 -8.51 -23.05
C ALA A 308 37.11 -9.50 -24.07
N THR A 309 38.03 -10.35 -23.62
CA THR A 309 38.64 -11.36 -24.46
C THR A 309 37.62 -12.43 -24.84
N GLU A 310 37.83 -13.09 -25.98
CA GLU A 310 36.95 -14.16 -26.47
C GLU A 310 36.82 -15.30 -25.45
N GLU A 311 37.85 -15.53 -24.63
CA GLU A 311 37.83 -16.48 -23.50
C GLU A 311 36.87 -16.06 -22.38
N GLU A 312 36.86 -14.79 -21.97
CA GLU A 312 35.94 -14.28 -20.93
C GLU A 312 34.48 -14.32 -21.40
N MET A 313 34.25 -14.08 -22.70
CA MET A 313 32.93 -14.17 -23.30
C MET A 313 32.45 -15.63 -23.41
N ASN A 314 33.36 -16.57 -23.65
CA ASN A 314 33.06 -18.00 -23.67
C ASN A 314 32.81 -18.56 -22.26
N GLU A 315 33.55 -18.12 -21.24
CA GLU A 315 33.32 -18.51 -19.85
C GLU A 315 31.97 -17.99 -19.33
N PHE A 316 31.62 -16.74 -19.66
CA PHE A 316 30.31 -16.17 -19.33
C PHE A 316 29.14 -16.93 -20.00
N ASN A 317 29.32 -17.33 -21.26
CA ASN A 317 28.30 -18.11 -21.99
C ASN A 317 28.19 -19.56 -21.45
N ALA A 318 29.29 -20.17 -21.00
CA ALA A 318 29.28 -21.48 -20.36
C ALA A 318 28.56 -21.45 -18.99
N GLN A 319 28.80 -20.42 -18.17
CA GLN A 319 28.07 -20.22 -16.90
C GLN A 319 26.58 -19.97 -17.14
N LYS A 320 26.23 -19.21 -18.19
CA LYS A 320 24.84 -18.96 -18.57
C LYS A 320 24.11 -20.24 -19.03
N GLN A 321 24.80 -21.15 -19.72
CA GLN A 321 24.22 -22.46 -20.10
C GLN A 321 24.04 -23.39 -18.89
N GLN A 322 24.92 -23.37 -17.89
CA GLN A 322 24.72 -24.14 -16.65
C GLN A 322 23.53 -23.63 -15.82
N LEU A 323 23.22 -22.33 -15.88
CA LEU A 323 22.05 -21.72 -15.23
C LEU A 323 20.71 -22.00 -15.95
N LEU A 324 20.74 -22.49 -17.19
CA LEU A 324 19.55 -22.77 -18.02
C LEU A 324 19.13 -24.25 -18.05
N LEU A 325 19.81 -25.14 -17.30
CA LEU A 325 19.37 -26.53 -17.13
C LEU A 325 18.02 -26.58 -16.38
N PRO A 326 16.99 -27.31 -16.88
CA PRO A 326 15.63 -27.17 -16.36
C PRO A 326 15.49 -27.76 -14.95
N LYS A 327 15.03 -26.95 -13.99
CA LYS A 327 14.49 -27.37 -12.67
C LYS A 327 13.17 -28.16 -12.79
N GLN A 328 13.04 -29.04 -13.78
CA GLN A 328 11.81 -29.80 -14.06
C GLN A 328 11.71 -31.12 -13.28
N GLN A 329 12.83 -31.68 -12.80
CA GLN A 329 12.82 -32.96 -12.07
C GLN A 329 12.03 -32.94 -10.73
N PRO A 330 12.09 -31.89 -9.89
CA PRO A 330 11.36 -31.89 -8.62
C PRO A 330 9.83 -31.77 -8.80
N ARG A 331 9.37 -31.16 -9.90
CA ARG A 331 7.95 -30.91 -10.15
C ARG A 331 7.20 -32.16 -10.61
N LEU A 332 7.85 -33.00 -11.42
CA LEU A 332 7.28 -34.28 -11.87
C LEU A 332 7.16 -35.28 -10.71
N GLN A 333 8.19 -35.38 -9.87
CA GLN A 333 8.15 -36.24 -8.67
C GLN A 333 7.06 -35.79 -7.68
N LYS A 334 6.91 -34.48 -7.46
CA LYS A 334 5.87 -33.95 -6.56
C LYS A 334 4.44 -34.19 -7.10
N ARG A 335 4.25 -34.12 -8.42
CA ARG A 335 2.95 -34.41 -9.07
C ARG A 335 2.60 -35.90 -9.01
N GLN A 336 3.59 -36.78 -9.17
CA GLN A 336 3.41 -38.23 -8.99
C GLN A 336 3.05 -38.58 -7.54
N LEU A 337 3.71 -37.98 -6.55
CA LEU A 337 3.42 -38.20 -5.12
C LEU A 337 1.98 -37.77 -4.75
N LEU A 338 1.51 -36.64 -5.30
CA LEU A 338 0.15 -36.15 -5.11
C LEU A 338 -0.91 -37.07 -5.71
N GLN A 339 -0.67 -37.60 -6.92
CA GLN A 339 -1.57 -38.58 -7.54
C GLN A 339 -1.60 -39.90 -6.76
N GLN A 340 -0.46 -40.33 -6.22
CA GLN A 340 -0.38 -41.55 -5.41
C GLN A 340 -1.18 -41.40 -4.10
N LYS A 341 -1.08 -40.23 -3.45
CA LYS A 341 -1.83 -39.91 -2.22
C LYS A 341 -3.34 -39.84 -2.47
N GLN A 342 -3.77 -39.31 -3.61
CA GLN A 342 -5.20 -39.31 -4.00
C GLN A 342 -5.75 -40.71 -4.25
N ARG A 343 -4.98 -41.62 -4.87
CA ARG A 343 -5.40 -43.02 -5.06
C ARG A 343 -5.56 -43.76 -3.73
N GLN A 344 -4.68 -43.51 -2.76
CA GLN A 344 -4.79 -44.12 -1.43
C GLN A 344 -6.04 -43.64 -0.66
N LEU A 345 -6.45 -42.38 -0.85
CA LEU A 345 -7.67 -41.85 -0.22
C LEU A 345 -8.96 -42.42 -0.81
N GLN A 346 -8.94 -42.85 -2.08
CA GLN A 346 -10.09 -43.49 -2.73
C GLN A 346 -10.24 -44.98 -2.40
N LEU A 347 -9.23 -45.60 -1.79
CA LEU A 347 -9.23 -47.02 -1.40
C LEU A 347 -9.69 -47.26 0.06
N LYS A 348 -10.46 -46.35 0.65
CA LYS A 348 -11.06 -46.60 1.96
C LYS A 348 -12.02 -47.80 1.85
N PRO A 349 -11.81 -48.89 2.59
CA PRO A 349 -12.69 -50.04 2.52
C PRO A 349 -14.09 -49.65 3.01
N GLN A 350 -15.11 -49.99 2.23
CA GLN A 350 -16.49 -49.89 2.69
C GLN A 350 -16.65 -50.83 3.89
N LEU A 351 -17.07 -50.25 5.03
CA LEU A 351 -17.44 -51.02 6.21
C LEU A 351 -18.54 -52.02 5.84
N PRO A 352 -18.45 -53.29 6.26
CA PRO A 352 -19.45 -54.29 5.96
C PRO A 352 -20.80 -53.86 6.53
N GLN A 353 -21.82 -53.85 5.66
CA GLN A 353 -23.19 -53.57 6.03
C GLN A 353 -23.75 -54.69 6.92
N ASN A 354 -24.48 -54.24 7.94
CA ASN A 354 -25.20 -54.98 8.98
C ASN A 354 -25.70 -56.38 8.59
N ILE A 355 -25.36 -57.35 9.43
CA ILE A 355 -26.02 -58.66 9.53
C ILE A 355 -27.40 -58.44 10.18
N PRO A 356 -28.49 -58.97 9.61
CA PRO A 356 -29.80 -58.89 10.24
C PRO A 356 -29.89 -59.89 11.39
N LEU A 357 -30.24 -59.40 12.58
CA LEU A 357 -30.68 -60.22 13.71
C LEU A 357 -32.01 -60.90 13.33
N GLN A 358 -32.00 -62.23 13.24
CA GLN A 358 -33.22 -63.03 13.32
C GLN A 358 -33.47 -63.39 14.79
N LEU A 359 -34.70 -63.12 15.23
CA LEU A 359 -35.30 -63.48 16.52
C LEU A 359 -35.69 -64.96 16.56
#